data_AF-A0A816RSZ3-F1
#
_entry.id   AF-A0A816RSZ3-F1
#
_cell.length_a   1.000
_cell.length_b   1.000
_cell.length_c   1.000
_cell.angle_alpha   90.00
_cell.angle_beta   90.00
_cell.angle_gamma   90.00
#
_symmetry.space_group_name_H-M   'P 1'
#
loop_
_entity.id
_entity.type
_entity.pdbx_description
1 polymer ?
#
loop_
_entity_poly.entity_id
_entity_poly.type
_entity_poly.pdbx_seq_one_letter_code
_entity_poly.pdbx_strand_id
1 'polypeptide(L)'
;MQCVICCRNRTVLLASFTLFVLLFTYVIYPWFYYAWIWRNSDINHLDFPIASKSNGTLATVPRIIHQTWRDADKIPIDWQQASNSCRSLHPNYQYRLWSDKSARLLIAKEFPCLLSTFDEYPYDIQRADVIRLVVLYVYGGIYLDLDIICLKPLDKLLTFKFILPKTMPVGLSNDFILAEPKNPFLLQVLNDLPKFSRNYWTKYSTVMFSTGPMFLTHEASYYPNRSSINILSQELYGKYIFNSSLALFQHLKASSWHGNDAAFAKWIYRRRTLLFIVLTALFVIINSIIYSIQYRHTLRNVLKKIPSLIKSISNRQSLRYEKIHSNAVFI
;
A
#
# COMPACT_ATOMS: atom_id res chain seq x y z
N MET A 1 34.24 -18.25 -32.30
CA MET A 1 34.18 -18.43 -30.83
C MET A 1 34.27 -17.12 -30.03
N GLN A 2 35.20 -16.19 -30.32
CA GLN A 2 35.32 -14.89 -29.62
C GLN A 2 34.08 -13.97 -29.74
N CYS A 3 33.44 -13.92 -30.91
CA CYS A 3 32.22 -13.10 -31.13
C CYS A 3 31.05 -13.59 -30.25
N VAL A 4 30.91 -14.90 -30.07
CA VAL A 4 29.85 -15.53 -29.26
C VAL A 4 30.02 -15.22 -27.75
N ILE A 5 31.24 -15.23 -27.23
CA ILE A 5 31.52 -14.90 -25.81
C ILE A 5 31.29 -13.40 -25.53
N CYS A 6 31.68 -12.53 -26.47
CA CYS A 6 31.46 -11.09 -26.37
C CYS A 6 29.95 -10.74 -26.43
N CYS A 7 29.21 -11.34 -27.37
CA CYS A 7 27.76 -11.25 -27.42
C CYS A 7 27.10 -11.76 -26.15
N ARG A 8 27.46 -12.97 -25.67
CA ARG A 8 26.88 -13.57 -24.45
C ARG A 8 27.07 -12.67 -23.23
N ASN A 9 28.25 -12.10 -23.05
CA ASN A 9 28.54 -11.24 -21.90
C ASN A 9 27.86 -9.86 -22.00
N ARG A 10 27.70 -9.31 -23.22
CA ARG A 10 26.93 -8.07 -23.47
C ARG A 10 25.44 -8.30 -23.23
N THR A 11 24.91 -9.46 -23.63
CA THR A 11 23.54 -9.89 -23.32
C THR A 11 23.32 -10.04 -21.81
N VAL A 12 24.29 -10.61 -21.08
CA VAL A 12 24.19 -10.73 -19.61
C VAL A 12 24.20 -9.37 -18.90
N LEU A 13 25.04 -8.41 -19.33
CA LEU A 13 25.02 -7.04 -18.79
C LEU A 13 23.71 -6.29 -19.11
N LEU A 14 23.19 -6.45 -20.33
CA LEU A 14 21.92 -5.86 -20.71
C LEU A 14 20.77 -6.50 -19.93
N ALA A 15 20.80 -7.82 -19.71
CA ALA A 15 19.81 -8.53 -18.90
C ALA A 15 19.89 -8.14 -17.42
N SER A 16 21.09 -8.00 -16.84
CA SER A 16 21.25 -7.55 -15.45
C SER A 16 20.78 -6.11 -15.29
N PHE A 17 21.14 -5.21 -16.20
CA PHE A 17 20.69 -3.82 -16.19
C PHE A 17 19.17 -3.73 -16.37
N THR A 18 18.59 -4.51 -17.29
CA THR A 18 17.14 -4.57 -17.48
C THR A 18 16.45 -5.10 -16.23
N LEU A 19 16.96 -6.19 -15.63
CA LEU A 19 16.43 -6.73 -14.38
C LEU A 19 16.54 -5.71 -13.24
N PHE A 20 17.63 -4.94 -13.17
CA PHE A 20 17.77 -3.88 -12.18
C PHE A 20 16.84 -2.72 -12.44
N VAL A 21 16.65 -2.27 -13.68
CA VAL A 21 15.66 -1.24 -14.00
C VAL A 21 14.26 -1.74 -13.68
N LEU A 22 13.93 -3.00 -13.98
CA LEU A 22 12.64 -3.60 -13.59
C LEU A 22 12.52 -3.66 -12.07
N LEU A 23 13.50 -4.21 -11.33
CA LEU A 23 13.46 -4.25 -9.88
C LEU A 23 13.43 -2.85 -9.27
N PHE A 24 14.18 -1.90 -9.79
CA PHE A 24 14.23 -0.52 -9.34
C PHE A 24 12.90 0.19 -9.60
N THR A 25 12.29 0.01 -10.78
CA THR A 25 10.96 0.53 -11.07
C THR A 25 9.91 -0.14 -10.18
N TYR A 26 9.87 -1.46 -10.05
CA TYR A 26 8.92 -2.16 -9.17
C TYR A 26 9.18 -1.96 -7.67
N VAL A 27 10.37 -1.53 -7.25
CA VAL A 27 10.66 -1.22 -5.84
C VAL A 27 10.44 0.26 -5.54
N ILE A 28 10.80 1.18 -6.44
CA ILE A 28 10.76 2.63 -6.20
C ILE A 28 9.49 3.29 -6.74
N TYR A 29 8.95 2.83 -7.86
CA TYR A 29 7.73 3.41 -8.42
C TYR A 29 6.54 3.24 -7.47
N PRO A 30 6.30 2.07 -6.84
CA PRO A 30 5.30 1.97 -5.79
C PRO A 30 5.60 2.92 -4.63
N TRP A 31 6.86 3.23 -4.34
CA TRP A 31 7.21 4.19 -3.30
C TRP A 31 6.83 5.64 -3.64
N PHE A 32 7.12 6.11 -4.85
CA PHE A 32 6.65 7.42 -5.28
C PHE A 32 5.13 7.45 -5.37
N TYR A 33 4.52 6.37 -5.83
CA TYR A 33 3.07 6.22 -5.88
C TYR A 33 2.44 6.21 -4.49
N TYR A 34 2.98 5.47 -3.52
CA TYR A 34 2.49 5.43 -2.15
C TYR A 34 2.80 6.72 -1.38
N ALA A 35 3.95 7.35 -1.62
CA ALA A 35 4.25 8.67 -1.06
C ALA A 35 3.32 9.74 -1.64
N TRP A 36 2.99 9.62 -2.94
CA TRP A 36 2.01 10.48 -3.59
C TRP A 36 0.60 10.24 -3.05
N ILE A 37 0.13 8.98 -2.96
CA ILE A 37 -1.15 8.62 -2.34
C ILE A 37 -1.19 9.18 -0.92
N TRP A 38 -0.15 8.93 -0.13
CA TRP A 38 -0.06 9.40 1.25
C TRP A 38 -0.21 10.91 1.34
N ARG A 39 0.62 11.66 0.61
CA ARG A 39 0.58 13.13 0.58
C ARG A 39 -0.76 13.67 0.09
N ASN A 40 -1.42 12.97 -0.83
CA ASN A 40 -2.70 13.41 -1.39
C ASN A 40 -3.92 12.95 -0.58
N SER A 41 -3.76 11.97 0.31
CA SER A 41 -4.78 11.52 1.26
C SER A 41 -4.77 12.29 2.58
N ASP A 42 -3.69 13.04 2.87
CA ASP A 42 -3.49 13.77 4.13
C ASP A 42 -4.02 15.21 4.01
N ILE A 43 -5.32 15.41 4.24
CA ILE A 43 -6.02 16.67 3.91
C ILE A 43 -6.37 17.47 5.17
N ASN A 44 -7.43 17.05 5.89
CA ASN A 44 -8.00 17.78 7.01
C ASN A 44 -7.91 16.94 8.28
N HIS A 45 -7.00 17.30 9.18
CA HIS A 45 -6.91 16.67 10.50
C HIS A 45 -7.89 17.30 11.47
N LEU A 46 -8.69 16.45 12.10
CA LEU A 46 -9.46 16.81 13.28
C LEU A 46 -8.50 16.75 14.46
N ASP A 47 -8.09 17.92 14.94
CA ASP A 47 -7.28 18.09 16.14
C ASP A 47 -8.13 18.67 17.27
N PHE A 48 -7.61 18.59 18.49
CA PHE A 48 -8.30 19.08 19.67
C PHE A 48 -8.05 20.59 19.89
N PRO A 49 -9.04 21.37 20.39
CA PRO A 49 -10.44 20.99 20.59
C PRO A 49 -11.12 20.72 19.25
N ILE A 50 -11.94 19.67 19.18
CA ILE A 50 -12.80 19.42 18.02
C ILE A 50 -13.71 20.64 17.91
N ALA A 51 -13.33 21.56 17.03
CA ALA A 51 -14.04 22.80 16.82
C ALA A 51 -15.42 22.41 16.30
N SER A 52 -16.42 22.50 17.18
CA SER A 52 -17.81 22.52 16.77
C SER A 52 -17.90 23.60 15.69
N LYS A 53 -18.31 23.26 14.47
CA LYS A 53 -18.84 24.25 13.54
C LYS A 53 -20.19 24.73 14.10
N SER A 54 -20.15 25.40 15.26
CA SER A 54 -21.31 26.03 15.90
C SER A 54 -21.64 27.25 15.07
N ASN A 55 -22.45 27.03 14.06
CA ASN A 55 -23.40 27.97 13.50
C ASN A 55 -24.60 27.15 13.01
N GLY A 56 -25.39 26.63 13.95
CA GLY A 56 -26.73 26.08 13.67
C GLY A 56 -26.84 24.91 12.67
N THR A 57 -25.75 24.24 12.29
CA THR A 57 -25.84 23.08 11.40
C THR A 57 -26.40 21.89 12.16
N LEU A 58 -27.65 21.55 11.86
CA LEU A 58 -28.30 20.32 12.34
C LEU A 58 -27.39 19.11 12.06
N ALA A 59 -27.26 18.21 13.03
CA ALA A 59 -26.48 16.98 12.88
C ALA A 59 -26.97 16.22 11.63
N THR A 60 -26.12 16.13 10.61
CA THR A 60 -26.43 15.47 9.32
C THR A 60 -26.29 13.96 9.40
N VAL A 61 -25.58 13.48 10.43
CA VAL A 61 -25.32 12.07 10.68
C VAL A 61 -26.32 11.52 11.70
N PRO A 62 -27.11 10.49 11.34
CA PRO A 62 -28.02 9.84 12.26
C PRO A 62 -27.31 9.21 13.47
N ARG A 63 -27.96 9.24 14.64
CA ARG A 63 -27.46 8.59 15.86
C ARG A 63 -27.66 7.07 15.79
N ILE A 64 -26.86 6.41 14.95
CA ILE A 64 -26.89 4.96 14.75
C ILE A 64 -25.46 4.42 14.88
N ILE A 65 -25.28 3.40 15.72
CA ILE A 65 -24.06 2.61 15.80
C ILE A 65 -24.27 1.31 15.03
N HIS A 66 -23.40 1.07 14.06
CA HIS A 66 -23.33 -0.14 13.26
C HIS A 66 -22.09 -0.94 13.63
N GLN A 67 -22.27 -2.24 13.82
CA GLN A 67 -21.18 -3.20 13.96
C GLN A 67 -21.50 -4.45 13.14
N THR A 68 -20.48 -5.25 12.83
CA THR A 68 -20.66 -6.50 12.06
C THR A 68 -20.06 -7.68 12.80
N TRP A 69 -20.73 -8.83 12.70
CA TRP A 69 -20.20 -10.11 13.17
C TRP A 69 -20.90 -11.26 12.49
N ARG A 70 -20.18 -12.36 12.23
CA ARG A 70 -20.71 -13.51 11.47
C ARG A 70 -22.05 -14.02 12.02
N ASP A 71 -22.11 -14.24 13.34
CA ASP A 71 -23.27 -14.78 14.04
C ASP A 71 -23.54 -13.98 15.32
N ALA A 72 -24.68 -13.30 15.39
CA ALA A 72 -25.03 -12.37 16.47
C ALA A 72 -24.93 -12.99 17.87
N ASP A 73 -25.19 -14.29 17.99
CA ASP A 73 -25.23 -15.01 19.27
C ASP A 73 -23.85 -15.52 19.73
N LYS A 74 -22.80 -15.31 18.92
CA LYS A 74 -21.45 -15.88 19.14
C LYS A 74 -20.34 -14.82 19.16
N ILE A 75 -20.61 -13.63 19.68
CA ILE A 75 -19.58 -12.59 19.85
C ILE A 75 -18.67 -12.98 21.04
N PRO A 76 -17.33 -12.95 20.89
CA PRO A 76 -16.41 -13.14 22.01
C PRO A 76 -16.67 -12.15 23.16
N ILE A 77 -16.52 -12.59 24.41
CA ILE A 77 -16.89 -11.80 25.59
C ILE A 77 -16.18 -10.44 25.65
N ASP A 78 -14.88 -10.38 25.37
CA ASP A 78 -14.10 -9.14 25.39
C ASP A 78 -14.63 -8.12 24.37
N TRP A 79 -15.08 -8.60 23.20
CA TRP A 79 -15.62 -7.77 22.13
C TRP A 79 -17.06 -7.34 22.41
N GLN A 80 -17.81 -8.18 23.12
CA GLN A 80 -19.12 -7.80 23.62
C GLN A 80 -19.00 -6.71 24.69
N GLN A 81 -18.00 -6.78 25.57
CA GLN A 81 -17.68 -5.72 26.54
C GLN A 81 -17.26 -4.42 25.85
N ALA A 82 -16.41 -4.50 24.82
CA ALA A 82 -16.02 -3.35 24.03
C ALA A 82 -17.22 -2.70 23.32
N SER A 83 -18.05 -3.48 22.64
CA SER A 83 -19.32 -3.02 22.06
C SER A 83 -20.23 -2.35 23.10
N ASN A 84 -20.40 -2.97 24.27
CA ASN A 84 -21.22 -2.44 25.35
C ASN A 84 -20.68 -1.12 25.90
N SER A 85 -19.36 -0.91 25.96
CA SER A 85 -18.78 0.38 26.38
C SER A 85 -19.28 1.53 25.49
N CYS A 86 -19.36 1.30 24.18
CA CYS A 86 -19.88 2.26 23.23
C CYS A 86 -21.38 2.46 23.40
N ARG A 87 -22.16 1.40 23.56
CA ARG A 87 -23.62 1.50 23.74
C ARG A 87 -24.00 2.22 25.04
N SER A 88 -23.31 1.93 26.14
CA SER A 88 -23.57 2.55 27.44
C SER A 88 -23.26 4.05 27.45
N LEU A 89 -22.26 4.51 26.69
CA LEU A 89 -21.98 5.94 26.52
C LEU A 89 -22.97 6.66 25.59
N HIS A 90 -23.77 5.92 24.81
CA HIS A 90 -24.66 6.45 23.78
C HIS A 90 -26.08 5.87 23.91
N PRO A 91 -26.77 6.05 25.05
CA PRO A 91 -28.08 5.43 25.31
C PRO A 91 -29.19 5.89 24.35
N ASN A 92 -29.02 7.06 23.73
CA ASN A 92 -29.93 7.65 22.74
C ASN A 92 -29.59 7.27 21.29
N TYR A 93 -28.62 6.38 21.05
CA TYR A 93 -28.25 5.94 19.71
C TYR A 93 -28.94 4.60 19.41
N GLN A 94 -29.42 4.44 18.19
CA GLN A 94 -29.87 3.13 17.73
C GLN A 94 -28.65 2.22 17.55
N TYR A 95 -28.74 0.98 18.01
CA TYR A 95 -27.72 -0.04 17.76
C TYR A 95 -28.19 -1.02 16.69
N ARG A 96 -27.31 -1.34 15.73
CA ARG A 96 -27.54 -2.39 14.72
C ARG A 96 -26.30 -3.26 14.56
N LEU A 97 -26.49 -4.56 14.79
CA LEU A 97 -25.50 -5.58 14.48
C LEU A 97 -25.88 -6.29 13.18
N TRP A 98 -24.94 -6.37 12.26
CA TRP A 98 -25.13 -7.01 10.95
C TRP A 98 -24.42 -8.37 10.90
N SER A 99 -25.22 -9.43 10.77
CA SER A 99 -24.76 -10.79 10.46
C SER A 99 -24.48 -10.98 8.97
N ASP A 100 -23.70 -11.99 8.60
CA ASP A 100 -23.39 -12.32 7.19
C ASP A 100 -24.66 -12.45 6.35
N LYS A 101 -25.71 -13.06 6.92
CA LYS A 101 -27.03 -13.19 6.27
C LYS A 101 -27.69 -11.82 6.04
N SER A 102 -27.78 -11.00 7.09
CA SER A 102 -28.41 -9.67 6.99
C SER A 102 -27.63 -8.71 6.08
N ALA A 103 -26.30 -8.83 6.10
CA ALA A 103 -25.36 -8.13 5.26
C ALA A 103 -25.59 -8.43 3.77
N ARG A 104 -25.60 -9.71 3.40
CA ARG A 104 -25.83 -10.12 2.01
C ARG A 104 -27.22 -9.70 1.51
N LEU A 105 -28.25 -9.80 2.36
CA LEU A 105 -29.60 -9.34 2.02
C LEU A 105 -29.64 -7.82 1.76
N LEU A 106 -28.94 -7.02 2.57
CA LEU A 106 -28.85 -5.58 2.36
C LEU A 106 -28.17 -5.25 1.01
N ILE A 107 -27.06 -5.91 0.70
CA ILE A 107 -26.36 -5.71 -0.59
C ILE A 107 -27.27 -6.10 -1.75
N ALA A 108 -27.91 -7.26 -1.69
CA ALA A 108 -28.80 -7.72 -2.76
C ALA A 108 -29.94 -6.72 -3.03
N LYS A 109 -30.42 -6.03 -1.99
CA LYS A 109 -31.48 -5.04 -2.08
C LYS A 109 -30.99 -3.68 -2.59
N GLU A 110 -29.93 -3.14 -2.00
CA GLU A 110 -29.53 -1.74 -2.19
C GLU A 110 -28.44 -1.58 -3.28
N PHE A 111 -27.66 -2.63 -3.53
CA PHE A 111 -26.55 -2.69 -4.49
C PHE A 111 -26.51 -4.03 -5.24
N PRO A 112 -27.56 -4.40 -6.01
CA PRO A 112 -27.63 -5.69 -6.69
C PRO A 112 -26.46 -5.94 -7.65
N CYS A 113 -25.91 -4.88 -8.28
CA CYS A 113 -24.74 -4.97 -9.14
C CYS A 113 -23.45 -5.35 -8.40
N LEU A 114 -23.36 -5.09 -7.09
CA LEU A 114 -22.21 -5.43 -6.25
C LEU A 114 -22.30 -6.87 -5.71
N LEU A 115 -23.46 -7.52 -5.80
CA LEU A 115 -23.71 -8.80 -5.14
C LEU A 115 -22.78 -9.92 -5.62
N SER A 116 -22.53 -10.02 -6.93
CA SER A 116 -21.61 -11.05 -7.48
C SER A 116 -20.20 -10.86 -6.93
N THR A 117 -19.68 -9.63 -6.99
CA THR A 117 -18.36 -9.29 -6.44
C THR A 117 -18.29 -9.57 -4.94
N PHE A 118 -19.35 -9.25 -4.20
CA PHE A 118 -19.43 -9.50 -2.76
C PHE A 118 -19.34 -10.99 -2.41
N ASP A 119 -20.08 -11.82 -3.14
CA ASP A 119 -20.11 -13.27 -2.96
C ASP A 119 -18.78 -13.93 -3.37
N GLU A 120 -18.09 -13.37 -4.37
CA GLU A 120 -16.83 -13.89 -4.89
C GLU A 120 -15.59 -13.54 -4.05
N TYR A 121 -15.70 -12.62 -3.08
CA TYR A 121 -14.55 -12.30 -2.24
C TYR A 121 -14.01 -13.53 -1.49
N PRO A 122 -12.70 -13.82 -1.55
CA PRO A 122 -12.15 -15.04 -0.94
C PRO A 122 -12.12 -15.00 0.59
N TYR A 123 -12.17 -13.82 1.22
CA TYR A 123 -12.00 -13.68 2.67
C TYR A 123 -13.19 -12.95 3.33
N ASP A 124 -13.66 -13.47 4.47
CA ASP A 124 -14.75 -12.87 5.27
C ASP A 124 -14.51 -11.40 5.61
N ILE A 125 -13.26 -11.02 5.89
CA ILE A 125 -12.90 -9.64 6.20
C ILE A 125 -13.19 -8.68 5.04
N GLN A 126 -13.06 -9.12 3.79
CA GLN A 126 -13.41 -8.28 2.63
C GLN A 126 -14.92 -8.02 2.59
N ARG A 127 -15.74 -9.05 2.89
CA ARG A 127 -17.19 -8.85 3.05
C ARG A 127 -17.51 -7.90 4.19
N ALA A 128 -16.85 -8.01 5.33
CA ALA A 128 -17.03 -7.08 6.44
C ALA A 128 -16.60 -5.63 6.08
N ASP A 129 -15.52 -5.47 5.31
CA ASP A 129 -15.06 -4.18 4.78
C ASP A 129 -16.09 -3.56 3.82
N VAL A 130 -16.79 -4.36 3.01
CA VAL A 130 -17.86 -3.86 2.14
C VAL A 130 -19.10 -3.47 2.94
N ILE A 131 -19.49 -4.30 3.90
CA ILE A 131 -20.74 -4.07 4.66
C ILE A 131 -20.70 -2.77 5.44
N ARG A 132 -19.57 -2.43 6.08
CA ARG A 132 -19.45 -1.15 6.77
C ARG A 132 -19.67 0.06 5.86
N LEU A 133 -19.26 -0.03 4.60
CA LEU A 133 -19.47 1.04 3.61
C LEU A 133 -20.95 1.10 3.18
N VAL A 134 -21.56 -0.06 2.90
CA VAL A 134 -22.95 -0.15 2.45
C VAL A 134 -23.91 0.33 3.54
N VAL A 135 -23.75 -0.11 4.79
CA VAL A 135 -24.66 0.29 5.88
C VAL A 135 -24.60 1.79 6.14
N LEU A 136 -23.41 2.38 6.06
CA LEU A 136 -23.23 3.83 6.20
C LEU A 136 -23.77 4.60 5.00
N TYR A 137 -23.63 4.09 3.78
CA TYR A 137 -24.24 4.74 2.62
C TYR A 137 -25.78 4.72 2.70
N VAL A 138 -26.37 3.62 3.15
CA VAL A 138 -27.82 3.45 3.22
C VAL A 138 -28.43 4.23 4.40
N TYR A 139 -27.85 4.10 5.58
CA TYR A 139 -28.45 4.61 6.83
C TYR A 139 -27.70 5.80 7.43
N GLY A 140 -26.48 6.08 7.00
CA GLY A 140 -25.56 6.98 7.71
C GLY A 140 -25.16 6.42 9.07
N GLY A 141 -24.62 7.29 9.92
CA GLY A 141 -24.29 6.97 11.31
C GLY A 141 -22.81 6.69 11.51
N ILE A 142 -22.51 5.81 12.46
CA ILE A 142 -21.16 5.47 12.91
C ILE A 142 -20.99 3.96 12.79
N TYR A 143 -19.98 3.54 12.04
CA TYR A 143 -19.48 2.18 12.07
C TYR A 143 -18.25 2.11 12.96
N LEU A 144 -18.17 1.09 13.80
CA LEU A 144 -16.95 0.72 14.53
C LEU A 144 -16.82 -0.80 14.63
N ASP A 145 -15.59 -1.31 14.51
CA ASP A 145 -15.31 -2.73 14.75
C ASP A 145 -15.63 -3.12 16.20
N LEU A 146 -15.90 -4.41 16.41
CA LEU A 146 -16.32 -4.95 17.71
C LEU A 146 -15.22 -4.93 18.78
N ASP A 147 -13.97 -4.72 18.39
CA ASP A 147 -12.80 -4.66 19.27
C ASP A 147 -12.46 -3.22 19.71
N ILE A 148 -13.32 -2.25 19.37
CA ILE A 148 -13.17 -0.84 19.73
C ILE A 148 -13.96 -0.53 21.00
N ILE A 149 -13.26 -0.05 22.03
CA ILE A 149 -13.83 0.48 23.28
C ILE A 149 -14.00 1.98 23.12
N CYS A 150 -15.19 2.51 23.44
CA CYS A 150 -15.41 3.95 23.48
C CYS A 150 -15.05 4.50 24.87
N LEU A 151 -14.22 5.55 24.88
CA LEU A 151 -13.79 6.24 26.11
C LEU A 151 -14.58 7.52 26.36
N LYS A 152 -15.20 8.10 25.31
CA LYS A 152 -15.88 9.39 25.36
C LYS A 152 -17.13 9.43 24.45
N PRO A 153 -18.09 10.33 24.73
CA PRO A 153 -19.22 10.57 23.83
C PRO A 153 -18.77 11.09 22.46
N LEU A 154 -19.43 10.60 21.40
CA LEU A 154 -19.12 10.89 20.00
C LEU A 154 -19.98 12.02 19.40
N ASP A 155 -20.87 12.64 20.18
CA ASP A 155 -21.85 13.63 19.69
C ASP A 155 -21.21 14.81 18.93
N LYS A 156 -20.01 15.23 19.34
CA LYS A 156 -19.28 16.31 18.65
C LYS A 156 -18.91 15.94 17.21
N LEU A 157 -18.70 14.64 16.93
CA LEU A 157 -18.34 14.15 15.61
C LEU A 157 -19.52 14.17 14.63
N LEU A 158 -20.77 14.18 15.13
CA LEU A 158 -21.98 14.19 14.29
C LEU A 158 -22.19 15.50 13.50
N THR A 159 -21.38 16.52 13.80
CA THR A 159 -21.36 17.80 13.06
C THR A 159 -20.61 17.69 11.72
N PHE A 160 -19.84 16.62 11.52
CA PHE A 160 -19.13 16.34 10.28
C PHE A 160 -19.94 15.37 9.40
N LYS A 161 -19.78 15.51 8.09
CA LYS A 161 -20.47 14.67 7.08
C LYS A 161 -19.77 13.35 6.81
N PHE A 162 -18.46 13.29 7.05
CA PHE A 162 -17.64 12.11 6.83
C PHE A 162 -16.34 12.17 7.64
N ILE A 163 -15.99 11.09 8.35
CA ILE A 163 -14.74 10.94 9.11
C ILE A 163 -14.14 9.54 8.91
N LEU A 164 -12.82 9.48 8.71
CA LEU A 164 -11.99 8.27 8.82
C LEU A 164 -10.76 8.53 9.71
N PRO A 165 -10.23 7.55 10.42
CA PRO A 165 -9.01 7.72 11.21
C PRO A 165 -7.73 7.54 10.40
N LYS A 166 -6.68 8.25 10.79
CA LYS A 166 -5.33 8.04 10.24
C LYS A 166 -4.75 6.71 10.74
N THR A 167 -4.19 5.91 9.84
CA THR A 167 -3.57 4.62 10.16
C THR A 167 -2.04 4.69 10.20
N MET A 168 -1.39 3.63 10.67
CA MET A 168 0.05 3.44 10.60
C MET A 168 0.43 2.23 9.74
N PRO A 169 1.50 2.31 8.94
CA PRO A 169 2.42 3.45 8.82
C PRO A 169 1.96 4.58 7.89
N VAL A 170 1.03 4.29 6.96
CA VAL A 170 0.56 5.19 5.90
C VAL A 170 -0.92 4.90 5.63
N GLY A 171 -1.72 5.96 5.46
CA GLY A 171 -3.08 5.88 4.93
C GLY A 171 -4.20 6.12 5.95
N LEU A 172 -5.39 5.67 5.60
CA LEU A 172 -6.63 5.78 6.36
C LEU A 172 -7.07 4.38 6.82
N SER A 173 -7.50 4.25 8.07
CA SER A 173 -8.08 3.01 8.58
C SER A 173 -9.58 2.99 8.29
N ASN A 174 -10.17 1.79 8.27
CA ASN A 174 -11.57 1.58 7.93
C ASN A 174 -12.33 0.79 9.01
N ASP A 175 -11.76 0.67 10.20
CA ASP A 175 -12.32 0.06 11.40
C ASP A 175 -13.17 1.03 12.23
N PHE A 176 -13.08 2.35 11.97
CA PHE A 176 -14.03 3.37 12.39
C PHE A 176 -14.37 4.25 11.17
N ILE A 177 -15.66 4.48 10.93
CA ILE A 177 -16.13 5.39 9.88
C ILE A 177 -17.39 6.10 10.39
N LEU A 178 -17.45 7.41 10.21
CA LEU A 178 -18.68 8.19 10.43
C LEU A 178 -19.09 8.80 9.09
N ALA A 179 -20.37 8.72 8.73
CA ALA A 179 -20.86 9.26 7.47
C ALA A 179 -22.33 9.68 7.52
N GLU A 180 -22.67 10.73 6.77
CA GLU A 180 -24.06 11.02 6.44
C GLU A 180 -24.61 9.97 5.45
N PRO A 181 -25.92 9.68 5.47
CA PRO A 181 -26.51 8.80 4.47
C PRO A 181 -26.30 9.36 3.06
N LYS A 182 -26.10 8.48 2.10
CA LYS A 182 -25.85 8.81 0.68
C LYS A 182 -24.62 9.71 0.46
N ASN A 183 -23.62 9.65 1.35
CA ASN A 183 -22.38 10.40 1.20
C ASN A 183 -21.70 10.13 -0.17
N PRO A 184 -21.34 11.18 -0.96
CA PRO A 184 -20.80 10.98 -2.31
C PRO A 184 -19.45 10.26 -2.37
N PHE A 185 -18.60 10.40 -1.34
CA PHE A 185 -17.34 9.66 -1.29
C PHE A 185 -17.59 8.16 -1.13
N LEU A 186 -18.52 7.76 -0.25
CA LEU A 186 -18.92 6.35 -0.11
C LEU A 186 -19.48 5.79 -1.43
N LEU A 187 -20.23 6.58 -2.20
CA LEU A 187 -20.73 6.14 -3.51
C LEU A 187 -19.57 5.85 -4.50
N GLN A 188 -18.55 6.71 -4.55
CA GLN A 188 -17.36 6.46 -5.36
C GLN A 188 -16.70 5.13 -4.96
N VAL A 189 -16.42 4.97 -3.67
CA VAL A 189 -15.79 3.76 -3.12
C VAL A 189 -16.60 2.52 -3.49
N LEU A 190 -17.92 2.54 -3.30
CA LEU A 190 -18.80 1.40 -3.57
C LEU A 190 -18.86 1.05 -5.07
N ASN A 191 -18.84 2.05 -5.96
CA ASN A 191 -18.82 1.83 -7.41
C ASN A 191 -17.48 1.24 -7.89
N ASP A 192 -16.39 1.52 -7.18
CA ASP A 192 -15.04 1.13 -7.59
C ASP A 192 -14.60 -0.22 -7.02
N LEU A 193 -15.27 -0.73 -5.98
CA LEU A 193 -15.01 -2.05 -5.37
C LEU A 193 -14.78 -3.18 -6.42
N PRO A 194 -15.63 -3.38 -7.44
CA PRO A 194 -15.41 -4.44 -8.44
C PRO A 194 -14.09 -4.30 -9.21
N LYS A 195 -13.60 -3.07 -9.43
CA LYS A 195 -12.34 -2.81 -10.17
C LYS A 195 -11.11 -3.30 -9.39
N PHE A 196 -11.22 -3.30 -8.06
CA PHE A 196 -10.17 -3.67 -7.10
C PHE A 196 -10.34 -5.10 -6.55
N SER A 197 -11.41 -5.81 -6.90
CA SER A 197 -11.58 -7.23 -6.59
C SER A 197 -10.60 -8.09 -7.40
N ARG A 198 -9.35 -8.15 -6.93
CA ARG A 198 -8.24 -8.86 -7.56
C ARG A 198 -7.47 -9.65 -6.50
N ASN A 199 -6.75 -10.67 -6.94
CA ASN A 199 -5.80 -11.37 -6.08
C ASN A 199 -4.45 -10.63 -6.09
N TYR A 200 -3.98 -10.20 -4.92
CA TYR A 200 -2.71 -9.51 -4.73
C TYR A 200 -1.65 -10.44 -4.11
N TRP A 201 -1.64 -11.70 -4.52
CA TRP A 201 -0.64 -12.75 -4.22
C TRP A 201 -0.68 -13.30 -2.79
N THR A 202 -0.86 -12.43 -1.79
CA THR A 202 -1.00 -12.83 -0.39
C THR A 202 -2.37 -12.42 0.14
N LYS A 203 -2.84 -13.07 1.20
CA LYS A 203 -4.08 -12.68 1.87
C LYS A 203 -3.99 -11.25 2.37
N TYR A 204 -2.89 -10.88 3.03
CA TYR A 204 -2.70 -9.56 3.59
C TYR A 204 -2.79 -8.46 2.53
N SER A 205 -2.05 -8.61 1.43
CA SER A 205 -2.10 -7.65 0.32
C SER A 205 -3.48 -7.64 -0.33
N THR A 206 -4.09 -8.81 -0.53
CA THR A 206 -5.41 -8.90 -1.16
C THR A 206 -6.46 -8.14 -0.37
N VAL A 207 -6.54 -8.37 0.94
CA VAL A 207 -7.47 -7.63 1.82
C VAL A 207 -7.15 -6.14 1.79
N MET A 208 -5.87 -5.78 1.96
CA MET A 208 -5.43 -4.38 2.08
C MET A 208 -5.78 -3.52 0.85
N PHE A 209 -5.63 -4.08 -0.36
CA PHE A 209 -5.75 -3.34 -1.62
C PHE A 209 -7.08 -3.53 -2.35
N SER A 210 -7.91 -4.51 -1.98
CA SER A 210 -9.22 -4.72 -2.61
C SER A 210 -10.35 -3.98 -1.89
N THR A 211 -10.40 -4.09 -0.55
CA THR A 211 -11.52 -3.56 0.27
C THR A 211 -11.03 -2.81 1.51
N GLY A 212 -9.76 -3.02 1.88
CA GLY A 212 -9.18 -2.56 3.13
C GLY A 212 -8.65 -1.12 3.15
N PRO A 213 -7.83 -0.79 4.15
CA PRO A 213 -7.26 0.54 4.36
C PRO A 213 -6.59 1.17 3.12
N MET A 214 -5.81 0.41 2.35
CA MET A 214 -5.11 0.99 1.19
C MET A 214 -6.03 1.24 0.01
N PHE A 215 -7.08 0.44 -0.18
CA PHE A 215 -8.13 0.73 -1.15
C PHE A 215 -8.81 2.06 -0.83
N LEU A 216 -9.26 2.24 0.42
CA LEU A 216 -9.89 3.50 0.85
C LEU A 216 -8.94 4.70 0.78
N THR A 217 -7.66 4.50 1.11
CA THR A 217 -6.64 5.55 0.98
C THR A 217 -6.45 5.94 -0.50
N HIS A 218 -6.46 4.96 -1.41
CA HIS A 218 -6.41 5.20 -2.85
C HIS A 218 -7.63 6.03 -3.30
N GLU A 219 -8.84 5.58 -2.98
CA GLU A 219 -10.08 6.29 -3.32
C GLU A 219 -10.09 7.74 -2.80
N ALA A 220 -9.66 7.96 -1.56
CA ALA A 220 -9.57 9.29 -0.96
C ALA A 220 -8.57 10.21 -1.69
N SER A 221 -7.47 9.65 -2.21
CA SER A 221 -6.45 10.42 -2.93
C SER A 221 -6.92 10.92 -4.32
N TYR A 222 -7.86 10.20 -4.94
CA TYR A 222 -8.44 10.54 -6.25
C TYR A 222 -9.80 11.25 -6.15
N TYR A 223 -10.42 11.29 -4.97
CA TYR A 223 -11.72 11.91 -4.80
C TYR A 223 -11.67 13.43 -5.09
N PRO A 224 -12.50 14.00 -5.97
CA PRO A 224 -12.37 15.42 -6.34
C PRO A 224 -12.57 16.39 -5.17
N ASN A 225 -13.50 16.10 -4.26
CA ASN A 225 -13.84 16.97 -3.13
C ASN A 225 -13.15 16.54 -1.82
N ARG A 226 -11.83 16.39 -1.87
CA ARG A 226 -11.00 15.91 -0.74
C ARG A 226 -11.22 16.64 0.57
N SER A 227 -11.47 17.95 0.54
CA SER A 227 -11.71 18.76 1.74
C SER A 227 -12.98 18.37 2.51
N SER A 228 -13.88 17.59 1.91
CA SER A 228 -15.04 17.03 2.60
C SER A 228 -14.73 15.77 3.44
N ILE A 229 -13.56 15.16 3.26
CA ILE A 229 -13.08 14.04 4.05
C ILE A 229 -12.33 14.59 5.27
N ASN A 230 -12.85 14.31 6.47
CA ASN A 230 -12.18 14.68 7.71
C ASN A 230 -11.42 13.47 8.27
N ILE A 231 -10.22 13.72 8.79
CA ILE A 231 -9.32 12.67 9.26
C ILE A 231 -9.21 12.77 10.78
N LEU A 232 -9.59 11.71 11.50
CA LEU A 232 -9.37 11.64 12.94
C LEU A 232 -7.88 11.43 13.20
N SER A 233 -7.27 12.36 13.93
CA SER A 233 -5.84 12.31 14.27
C SER A 233 -5.52 11.10 15.13
N GLN A 234 -4.23 10.71 15.18
CA GLN A 234 -3.80 9.53 15.94
C GLN A 234 -4.01 9.69 17.45
N GLU A 235 -3.94 10.91 17.97
CA GLU A 235 -4.15 11.23 19.38
C GLU A 235 -5.61 11.07 19.80
N LEU A 236 -6.55 11.47 18.92
CA LEU A 236 -7.97 11.26 19.13
C LEU A 236 -8.37 9.81 18.85
N TYR A 237 -7.72 9.15 17.89
CA TYR A 237 -8.06 7.79 17.53
C TYR A 237 -7.62 6.77 18.60
N GLY A 238 -6.52 7.02 19.32
CA GLY A 238 -6.13 6.21 20.49
C GLY A 238 -5.58 4.81 20.18
N LYS A 239 -5.42 4.44 18.91
CA LYS A 239 -4.88 3.13 18.50
C LYS A 239 -3.36 3.02 18.62
N TYR A 240 -2.64 4.10 18.34
CA TYR A 240 -1.18 4.09 18.19
C TYR A 240 -0.44 4.91 19.25
N ILE A 241 -1.15 5.83 19.91
CA ILE A 241 -0.61 6.68 20.99
C ILE A 241 -1.25 6.21 22.29
N PHE A 242 -0.47 5.51 23.10
CA PHE A 242 -0.91 5.04 24.41
C PHE A 242 -1.05 6.21 25.39
N ASN A 243 -2.05 6.15 26.27
CA ASN A 243 -2.29 7.13 27.35
C ASN A 243 -2.55 8.58 26.90
N SER A 244 -2.99 8.78 25.65
CA SER A 244 -3.53 10.08 25.24
C SER A 244 -4.78 10.40 26.05
N SER A 245 -4.76 11.47 26.84
CA SER A 245 -5.94 11.97 27.55
C SER A 245 -7.03 12.43 26.59
N LEU A 246 -6.69 12.65 25.31
CA LEU A 246 -7.59 13.07 24.25
C LEU A 246 -8.31 11.92 23.56
N ALA A 247 -7.81 10.68 23.67
CA ALA A 247 -8.33 9.52 22.98
C ALA A 247 -9.85 9.34 23.15
N LEU A 248 -10.53 9.11 22.03
CA LEU A 248 -11.94 8.75 21.94
C LEU A 248 -12.13 7.24 22.09
N PHE A 249 -11.12 6.46 21.70
CA PHE A 249 -11.18 5.02 21.65
C PHE A 249 -9.97 4.35 22.28
N GLN A 250 -10.18 3.13 22.74
CA GLN A 250 -9.14 2.16 23.04
C GLN A 250 -9.38 0.92 22.16
N HIS A 251 -8.32 0.37 21.59
CA HIS A 251 -8.41 -0.81 20.74
C HIS A 251 -7.95 -2.05 21.50
N LEU A 252 -8.81 -3.06 21.56
CA LEU A 252 -8.38 -4.40 21.90
C LEU A 252 -7.45 -4.92 20.78
N LYS A 253 -6.69 -5.98 21.07
CA LYS A 253 -5.81 -6.59 20.09
C LYS A 253 -6.63 -7.35 19.04
N ALA A 254 -7.26 -6.68 18.08
CA ALA A 254 -7.83 -7.34 16.91
C ALA A 254 -7.20 -6.87 15.60
N SER A 255 -6.37 -7.76 15.09
CA SER A 255 -6.05 -7.83 13.67
C SER A 255 -6.23 -9.28 13.27
N SER A 256 -7.43 -9.80 13.53
CA SER A 256 -7.77 -11.23 13.43
C SER A 256 -7.56 -11.82 12.04
N TRP A 257 -7.49 -10.97 11.01
CA TRP A 257 -7.22 -11.37 9.63
C TRP A 257 -5.72 -11.42 9.27
N HIS A 258 -4.84 -10.84 10.09
CA HIS A 258 -3.38 -10.87 9.86
C HIS A 258 -2.84 -12.28 10.06
N GLY A 259 -2.23 -12.85 9.01
CA GLY A 259 -1.43 -14.06 9.09
C GLY A 259 0.06 -13.79 9.18
N ASN A 260 0.86 -14.83 8.94
CA ASN A 260 2.33 -14.73 8.84
C ASN A 260 2.78 -13.81 7.69
N ASP A 261 1.97 -13.72 6.65
CA ASP A 261 2.16 -12.81 5.51
C ASP A 261 2.09 -11.33 5.91
N ALA A 262 1.22 -10.97 6.86
CA ALA A 262 1.16 -9.64 7.43
C ALA A 262 2.44 -9.29 8.21
N ALA A 263 2.98 -10.26 8.97
CA ALA A 263 4.24 -10.07 9.68
C ALA A 263 5.41 -9.90 8.69
N PHE A 264 5.43 -10.70 7.61
CA PHE A 264 6.42 -10.59 6.55
C PHE A 264 6.34 -9.25 5.81
N ALA A 265 5.13 -8.81 5.43
CA ALA A 265 4.92 -7.51 4.79
C ALA A 265 5.40 -6.35 5.69
N LYS A 266 5.09 -6.39 6.99
CA LYS A 266 5.58 -5.42 7.97
C LYS A 266 7.10 -5.48 8.13
N TRP A 267 7.70 -6.67 8.07
CA TRP A 267 9.14 -6.85 8.13
C TRP A 267 9.85 -6.22 6.91
N ILE A 268 9.34 -6.47 5.70
CA ILE A 268 9.83 -5.83 4.47
C ILE A 268 9.73 -4.32 4.61
N TYR A 269 8.58 -3.81 5.02
CA TYR A 269 8.37 -2.38 5.18
C TYR A 269 9.35 -1.78 6.21
N ARG A 270 9.57 -2.41 7.36
CA ARG A 270 10.51 -1.89 8.37
C ARG A 270 11.97 -1.89 7.88
N ARG A 271 12.35 -2.85 7.03
CA ARG A 271 13.73 -3.01 6.52
C ARG A 271 13.93 -2.50 5.10
N ARG A 272 12.95 -1.81 4.52
CA ARG A 272 12.93 -1.39 3.11
C ARG A 272 14.20 -0.65 2.67
N THR A 273 14.70 0.29 3.48
CA THR A 273 15.94 1.03 3.17
C THR A 273 17.16 0.13 3.15
N LEU A 274 17.27 -0.78 4.13
CA LEU A 274 18.37 -1.75 4.18
C LEU A 274 18.31 -2.72 3.00
N LEU A 275 17.11 -3.25 2.69
CA LEU A 275 16.90 -4.12 1.52
C LEU A 275 17.29 -3.41 0.23
N PHE A 276 16.92 -2.13 0.08
CA PHE A 276 17.31 -1.32 -1.07
C PHE A 276 18.84 -1.17 -1.19
N ILE A 277 19.53 -0.86 -0.10
CA ILE A 277 21.00 -0.75 -0.07
C ILE A 277 21.65 -2.08 -0.44
N VAL A 278 21.20 -3.19 0.16
CA VAL A 278 21.75 -4.53 -0.10
C VAL A 278 21.53 -4.95 -1.55
N LEU A 279 20.32 -4.76 -2.10
CA LEU A 279 20.02 -5.09 -3.50
C LEU A 279 20.85 -4.25 -4.47
N THR A 280 21.05 -2.97 -4.17
CA THR A 280 21.91 -2.08 -4.97
C THR A 280 23.37 -2.50 -4.90
N ALA A 281 23.87 -2.84 -3.71
CA ALA A 281 25.24 -3.33 -3.52
C ALA A 281 25.47 -4.65 -4.27
N LEU A 282 24.54 -5.61 -4.17
CA LEU A 282 24.58 -6.88 -4.91
C LEU A 282 24.59 -6.63 -6.42
N PHE A 283 23.76 -5.70 -6.91
CA PHE A 283 23.75 -5.33 -8.31
C PHE A 283 25.13 -4.78 -8.76
N VAL A 284 25.72 -3.86 -7.99
CA VAL A 284 27.05 -3.29 -8.31
C VAL A 284 28.12 -4.37 -8.28
N ILE A 285 28.13 -5.25 -7.28
CA ILE A 285 29.11 -6.35 -7.15
C ILE A 285 28.99 -7.31 -8.34
N ILE A 286 27.78 -7.76 -8.67
CA ILE A 286 27.55 -8.70 -9.77
C ILE A 286 28.03 -8.10 -11.09
N ASN A 287 27.68 -6.84 -11.39
CA ASN A 287 28.12 -6.17 -12.62
C ASN A 287 29.62 -5.90 -12.65
N SER A 288 30.24 -5.60 -11.49
CA SER A 288 31.70 -5.43 -11.39
C SER A 288 32.44 -6.73 -11.66
N ILE A 289 31.92 -7.87 -11.15
CA ILE A 289 32.46 -9.20 -11.44
C ILE A 289 32.36 -9.50 -12.93
N ILE A 290 31.18 -9.29 -13.54
CA ILE A 290 30.97 -9.51 -14.97
C ILE A 290 31.93 -8.64 -15.80
N TYR A 291 32.06 -7.35 -15.47
CA TYR A 291 32.99 -6.43 -16.13
C TYR A 291 34.44 -6.88 -16.00
N SER A 292 34.87 -7.32 -14.81
CA SER A 292 36.23 -7.82 -14.57
C SER A 292 36.54 -9.08 -15.40
N ILE A 293 35.56 -9.96 -15.60
CA ILE A 293 35.70 -11.16 -16.43
C ILE A 293 35.83 -10.76 -17.90
N GLN A 294 35.02 -9.81 -18.36
CA GLN A 294 35.12 -9.26 -19.73
C GLN A 294 36.47 -8.60 -19.97
N TYR A 295 36.90 -7.74 -19.05
CA TYR A 295 38.18 -7.04 -19.14
C TYR A 295 39.35 -8.03 -19.22
N ARG A 296 39.39 -9.02 -18.33
CA ARG A 296 40.43 -10.08 -18.35
C ARG A 296 40.42 -10.88 -19.66
N HIS A 297 39.25 -11.18 -20.21
CA HIS A 297 39.14 -11.88 -21.49
C HIS A 297 39.65 -11.02 -22.65
N THR A 298 39.28 -9.74 -22.71
CA THR A 298 39.77 -8.79 -23.72
C THR A 298 41.28 -8.61 -23.61
N LEU A 299 41.81 -8.40 -22.40
CA LEU A 299 43.24 -8.25 -22.15
C LEU A 299 44.02 -9.49 -22.61
N ARG A 300 43.56 -10.71 -22.27
CA ARG A 300 44.17 -11.96 -22.77
C ARG A 300 44.19 -12.04 -24.30
N ASN A 301 43.12 -11.59 -24.97
CA ASN A 301 43.07 -11.60 -26.43
C ASN A 301 43.99 -10.57 -27.08
N VAL A 302 44.14 -9.38 -26.48
CA VAL A 302 45.11 -8.37 -26.92
C VAL A 302 46.53 -8.88 -26.73
N LEU A 303 46.87 -9.38 -25.53
CA LEU A 303 48.18 -9.94 -25.21
C LEU A 303 48.58 -11.07 -26.18
N LYS A 304 47.65 -11.95 -26.56
CA LYS A 304 47.90 -12.99 -27.58
C LYS A 304 48.27 -12.44 -28.96
N LYS A 305 47.83 -11.23 -29.32
CA LYS A 305 48.12 -10.60 -30.62
C LYS A 305 49.45 -9.83 -30.62
N ILE A 306 49.96 -9.42 -29.46
CA ILE A 306 51.18 -8.61 -29.33
C ILE A 306 52.40 -9.23 -30.04
N PRO A 307 52.75 -10.53 -29.86
CA PRO A 307 53.91 -11.11 -30.52
C PRO A 307 53.85 -11.03 -32.05
N SER A 308 52.66 -11.27 -32.63
CA SER A 308 52.44 -11.18 -34.08
C SER A 308 52.56 -9.75 -34.61
N LEU A 309 52.11 -8.76 -33.83
CA LEU A 309 52.24 -7.34 -34.13
C LEU A 309 53.70 -6.89 -34.07
N ILE A 310 54.44 -7.29 -33.02
CA ILE A 310 55.88 -7.00 -32.89
C ILE A 310 56.64 -7.60 -34.08
N LYS A 311 56.37 -8.85 -34.45
CA LYS A 311 56.99 -9.49 -35.62
C LYS A 311 56.67 -8.75 -36.93
N SER A 312 55.42 -8.31 -37.11
CA SER A 312 55.01 -7.51 -38.28
C SER A 312 55.71 -6.15 -38.36
N ILE A 313 55.92 -5.49 -37.21
CA ILE A 313 56.61 -4.19 -37.13
C ILE A 313 58.10 -4.37 -37.43
N SER A 314 58.74 -5.38 -36.82
CA SER A 314 60.15 -5.71 -37.07
C SER A 314 60.42 -6.01 -38.55
N ASN A 315 59.57 -6.84 -39.19
CA ASN A 315 59.68 -7.13 -40.62
C ASN A 315 59.48 -5.88 -41.51
N ARG A 316 58.61 -4.94 -41.11
CA ARG A 316 58.44 -3.68 -41.86
C ARG A 316 59.63 -2.75 -41.71
N GLN A 317 60.26 -2.72 -40.54
CA GLN A 317 61.47 -1.94 -40.31
C GLN A 317 62.66 -2.50 -41.10
N SER A 318 62.83 -3.83 -41.14
CA SER A 318 63.90 -4.46 -41.94
C SER A 318 63.74 -4.15 -43.44
N LEU A 319 62.54 -4.31 -43.98
CA LEU A 319 62.22 -3.97 -45.38
C LEU A 319 62.46 -2.49 -45.70
N ARG A 320 62.20 -1.60 -44.74
CA ARG A 320 62.46 -0.15 -44.90
C ARG A 320 63.96 0.16 -44.87
N TYR A 321 64.73 -0.54 -44.04
CA TYR A 321 66.18 -0.41 -43.94
C TYR A 321 66.87 -0.89 -45.23
N GLU A 322 66.46 -2.05 -45.75
CA GLU A 322 66.93 -2.58 -47.05
C GLU A 322 66.65 -1.60 -48.19
N LYS A 323 65.46 -0.98 -48.22
CA LYS A 323 65.08 -0.02 -49.26
C LYS A 323 65.85 1.31 -49.20
N ILE A 324 66.27 1.74 -48.01
CA ILE A 324 67.10 2.94 -47.84
C ILE A 324 68.54 2.64 -48.25
N HIS A 325 69.08 1.49 -47.88
CA HIS A 325 70.45 1.09 -48.28
C HIS A 325 70.58 0.75 -49.76
N SER A 326 69.58 0.14 -50.40
CA SER A 326 69.59 -0.09 -51.85
C SER A 326 69.61 1.21 -52.66
N ASN A 327 69.03 2.29 -52.12
CA ASN A 327 69.02 3.60 -52.77
C ASN A 327 70.27 4.44 -52.47
N ALA A 328 71.03 4.12 -51.43
CA ALA A 328 72.28 4.82 -51.08
C ALA A 328 73.51 4.32 -51.88
N VAL A 329 73.39 3.17 -52.57
CA VAL A 329 74.46 2.59 -53.41
C VAL A 329 74.45 3.17 -54.85
N PHE A 330 73.48 4.03 -55.18
CA PHE A 330 73.28 4.60 -56.52
C PHE A 330 73.59 6.12 -56.61
N ILE A 331 74.41 6.67 -55.72
CA ILE A 331 74.88 8.07 -55.80
C ILE A 331 76.38 8.12 -55.95
#